data_AF-A0A450T2P8-F1
#
_entry.id   AF-A0A450T2P8-F1
#
_cell.length_a   1.000
_cell.length_b   1.000
_cell.length_c   1.000
_cell.angle_alpha   90.00
_cell.angle_beta   90.00
_cell.angle_gamma   90.00
#
_symmetry.space_group_name_H-M   'P 1'
#
loop_
_entity.id
_entity.type
_entity.pdbx_description
1 polymer ?
#
loop_
_entity_poly.entity_id
_entity_poly.type
_entity_poly.pdbx_seq_one_letter_code
_entity_poly.pdbx_strand_id
1 'polypeptide(L)'
;MSPRNVLLDECVPRKLANHIIGYDVQTTRKAGWSGFKNGELLRQAQADFDVLITTDRHLAYQQNLAKFDIAVIVVMARSNDILDLLPFVPEILDAIPKAEPGAPIVLKRQTLK
;
A
#
# COMPACT_ATOMS: atom_id res chain seq x y z
N MET A 1 -2.25 16.03 -13.14
CA MET A 1 -2.84 14.96 -12.31
C MET A 1 -2.83 15.45 -10.87
N SER A 2 -3.94 15.34 -10.16
CA SER A 2 -3.97 15.63 -8.72
C SER A 2 -2.98 14.71 -8.00
N PRO A 3 -2.31 15.19 -6.93
CA PRO A 3 -1.48 14.31 -6.12
C PRO A 3 -2.36 13.18 -5.56
N ARG A 4 -1.90 11.94 -5.66
CA ARG A 4 -2.62 10.79 -5.08
C ARG A 4 -2.40 10.74 -3.58
N ASN A 5 -3.48 10.48 -2.84
CA ASN A 5 -3.44 10.25 -1.40
C ASN A 5 -3.11 8.78 -1.13
N VAL A 6 -2.06 8.55 -0.36
CA VAL A 6 -1.52 7.22 -0.09
C VAL A 6 -1.71 6.87 1.38
N LEU A 7 -2.29 5.69 1.62
CA LEU A 7 -2.41 5.10 2.95
C LEU A 7 -1.39 3.98 3.12
N LEU A 8 -0.61 4.04 4.19
CA LEU A 8 0.22 2.93 4.66
C LEU A 8 -0.53 2.11 5.69
N ASP A 9 -0.58 0.81 5.44
CA ASP A 9 -1.14 -0.17 6.37
C ASP A 9 -0.32 -0.28 7.67
N GLU A 10 -0.92 -0.84 8.72
CA GLU A 10 -0.32 -0.94 10.05
C GLU A 10 0.87 -1.89 10.13
N CYS A 11 0.94 -2.82 9.17
CA CYS A 11 2.03 -3.77 8.97
C CYS A 11 3.25 -3.12 8.30
N VAL A 12 3.08 -1.93 7.70
CA VAL A 12 4.15 -1.17 7.06
C VAL A 12 4.78 -0.23 8.10
N PRO A 13 6.12 -0.22 8.25
CA PRO A 13 6.80 0.74 9.11
C PRO A 13 6.46 2.18 8.71
N ARG A 14 5.99 2.98 9.68
CA ARG A 14 5.72 4.41 9.48
C ARG A 14 6.89 5.18 8.87
N LYS A 15 8.13 4.74 9.13
CA LYS A 15 9.35 5.34 8.55
C LYS A 15 9.34 5.31 7.02
N LEU A 16 8.66 4.35 6.38
CA LEU A 16 8.56 4.26 4.93
C LEU A 16 7.86 5.48 4.32
N ALA A 17 6.93 6.11 5.04
CA ALA A 17 6.26 7.34 4.59
C ALA A 17 7.25 8.46 4.25
N ASN A 18 8.37 8.55 4.98
CA ASN A 18 9.39 9.56 4.74
C ASN A 18 10.16 9.36 3.42
N HIS A 19 9.99 8.20 2.77
CA HIS A 19 10.68 7.86 1.52
C HIS A 19 9.74 7.91 0.31
N ILE A 20 8.42 8.03 0.51
CA ILE A 20 7.43 8.16 -0.56
C ILE A 20 7.21 9.67 -0.80
N ILE A 21 8.11 10.26 -1.59
CA ILE A 21 8.13 11.71 -1.84
C ILE A 21 7.19 12.05 -3.00
N GLY A 22 6.50 13.20 -2.90
CA GLY A 22 5.62 13.71 -3.97
C GLY A 22 4.15 13.27 -3.85
N TYR A 23 3.79 12.56 -2.78
CA TYR A 23 2.44 12.12 -2.46
C TYR A 23 2.07 12.55 -1.04
N ASP A 24 0.77 12.72 -0.74
CA ASP A 24 0.31 12.84 0.64
C ASP A 24 0.22 11.44 1.24
N VAL A 25 0.96 11.19 2.32
CA VAL A 25 1.11 9.85 2.90
C VAL A 25 0.65 9.84 4.34
N GLN A 26 -0.39 9.05 4.61
CA GLN A 26 -0.89 8.81 5.95
C GLN A 26 -0.71 7.34 6.33
N THR A 27 -0.87 7.04 7.62
CA THR A 27 -0.78 5.66 8.13
C THR A 27 -2.06 5.32 8.86
N THR A 28 -2.55 4.10 8.77
CA THR A 28 -3.75 3.63 9.51
C THR A 28 -3.66 3.91 11.01
N ARG A 29 -2.47 3.80 11.60
CA ARG A 29 -2.21 4.17 13.01
C ARG A 29 -2.49 5.63 13.35
N LYS A 30 -2.23 6.56 12.42
CA LYS A 30 -2.52 7.98 12.59
C LYS A 30 -4.00 8.28 12.40
N ALA A 31 -4.67 7.55 11.51
CA ALA A 31 -6.11 7.61 11.28
C ALA A 31 -6.94 6.95 12.41
N GLY A 32 -6.30 6.27 13.37
CA GLY A 32 -6.97 5.56 14.46
C GLY A 32 -7.58 4.21 14.06
N TRP A 33 -7.24 3.68 12.88
CA TRP A 33 -7.82 2.45 12.31
C TRP A 33 -7.02 1.19 12.66
N SER A 34 -6.38 1.17 13.83
CA SER A 34 -5.55 0.02 14.23
C SER A 34 -6.44 -1.19 14.51
N GLY A 35 -6.10 -2.35 13.94
CA GLY A 35 -6.85 -3.60 14.12
C GLY A 35 -8.12 -3.71 13.27
N PHE A 36 -8.33 -2.80 12.31
CA PHE A 36 -9.42 -2.93 11.35
C PHE A 36 -9.19 -4.15 10.48
N LYS A 37 -10.27 -4.91 10.20
CA LYS A 37 -10.19 -6.02 9.24
C LYS A 37 -10.00 -5.45 7.83
N ASN A 38 -9.30 -6.17 6.95
CA ASN A 38 -8.99 -5.72 5.58
C ASN A 38 -10.21 -5.14 4.83
N GLY A 39 -11.38 -5.78 4.91
CA GLY A 39 -12.59 -5.27 4.24
C GLY A 39 -13.18 -3.99 4.84
N GLU A 40 -13.01 -3.77 6.15
CA GLU A 40 -13.41 -2.53 6.83
C GLU A 40 -12.40 -1.41 6.55
N LEU A 41 -11.11 -1.73 6.60
CA LEU A 41 -10.02 -0.83 6.23
C LEU A 41 -10.22 -0.27 4.81
N LEU A 42 -10.42 -1.15 3.82
CA LEU A 42 -10.63 -0.74 2.43
C LEU A 42 -11.90 0.11 2.26
N ARG A 43 -12.98 -0.22 2.98
CA ARG A 43 -14.24 0.54 2.92
C ARG A 43 -14.09 1.97 3.41
N GLN A 44 -13.31 2.18 4.47
CA GLN A 44 -13.04 3.51 5.00
C GLN A 44 -12.00 4.24 4.14
N ALA A 45 -10.93 3.54 3.75
CA ALA A 45 -9.82 4.13 3.01
C ALA A 45 -10.24 4.69 1.64
N GLN A 46 -11.12 4.00 0.90
CA GLN A 46 -11.57 4.45 -0.43
C GLN A 46 -12.29 5.81 -0.44
N ALA A 47 -12.72 6.33 0.71
CA ALA A 47 -13.34 7.65 0.79
C ALA A 47 -12.32 8.80 0.65
N ASP A 48 -11.11 8.60 1.18
CA ASP A 48 -10.12 9.67 1.35
C ASP A 48 -8.76 9.36 0.67
N PHE A 49 -8.54 8.10 0.27
CA PHE A 49 -7.27 7.60 -0.27
C PHE A 49 -7.45 6.93 -1.63
N ASP A 50 -6.49 7.19 -2.51
CA ASP A 50 -6.43 6.59 -3.84
C ASP A 50 -5.70 5.24 -3.83
N VAL A 51 -4.72 5.08 -2.94
CA VAL A 51 -3.82 3.92 -2.90
C VAL A 51 -3.59 3.46 -1.47
N LEU A 52 -3.77 2.16 -1.23
CA LEU A 52 -3.31 1.46 -0.02
C LEU A 52 -2.01 0.71 -0.31
N ILE A 53 -0.97 0.92 0.49
CA ILE A 53 0.28 0.14 0.47
C ILE A 53 0.32 -0.77 1.68
N THR A 54 0.52 -2.06 1.46
CA THR A 54 0.60 -3.09 2.52
C THR A 54 1.72 -4.10 2.26
N THR A 55 2.17 -4.78 3.31
CA THR A 55 2.98 -6.01 3.19
C THR A 55 2.16 -7.28 3.44
N ASP A 56 0.85 -7.16 3.69
CA ASP A 56 -0.06 -8.30 3.87
C ASP A 56 -0.31 -9.01 2.52
N ARG A 57 0.31 -10.19 2.38
CA ARG A 57 0.18 -11.03 1.19
C ARG A 57 -1.22 -11.58 1.02
N HIS A 58 -2.01 -11.71 2.09
CA HIS A 58 -3.39 -12.19 1.96
C HIS A 58 -4.24 -11.21 1.16
N LEU A 59 -3.97 -9.91 1.28
CA LEU A 59 -4.69 -8.88 0.54
C LEU A 59 -4.54 -9.05 -0.97
N ALA A 60 -3.36 -9.47 -1.46
CA ALA A 60 -3.11 -9.72 -2.89
C ALA A 60 -4.02 -10.79 -3.50
N TYR A 61 -4.54 -11.71 -2.70
CA TYR A 61 -5.36 -12.84 -3.16
C TYR A 61 -6.85 -12.67 -2.85
N GLN A 62 -7.26 -11.53 -2.26
CA GLN A 62 -8.68 -11.29 -1.97
C GLN A 62 -9.44 -10.94 -3.25
N GLN A 63 -10.38 -11.80 -3.65
CA GLN A 63 -11.27 -11.56 -4.80
C GLN A 63 -12.21 -10.35 -4.62
N ASN A 64 -12.36 -9.84 -3.40
CA ASN A 64 -13.25 -8.71 -3.10
C ASN A 64 -12.63 -7.34 -3.37
N LEU A 65 -11.35 -7.25 -3.77
CA LEU A 65 -10.70 -5.97 -4.08
C LEU A 65 -11.43 -5.21 -5.20
N ALA A 66 -12.01 -5.92 -6.17
CA ALA A 66 -12.82 -5.36 -7.26
C ALA A 66 -14.07 -4.58 -6.83
N LYS A 67 -14.44 -4.64 -5.53
CA LYS A 67 -15.61 -3.95 -4.98
C LYS A 67 -15.28 -2.62 -4.31
N PHE A 68 -14.00 -2.24 -4.27
CA PHE A 68 -13.54 -1.02 -3.61
C PHE A 68 -12.90 -0.08 -4.64
N ASP A 69 -13.16 1.21 -4.49
CA ASP A 69 -12.64 2.27 -5.35
C ASP A 69 -11.27 2.79 -4.85
N ILE A 70 -10.42 1.86 -4.38
CA ILE A 70 -9.06 2.14 -3.93
C ILE A 70 -8.09 1.15 -4.57
N ALA A 71 -6.96 1.65 -5.05
CA ALA A 71 -5.92 0.80 -5.59
C ALA A 71 -5.09 0.17 -4.46
N VAL A 72 -4.57 -1.04 -4.68
CA VAL A 72 -3.80 -1.77 -3.66
C VAL A 72 -2.41 -2.11 -4.20
N ILE A 73 -1.37 -1.75 -3.46
CA ILE A 73 0.01 -2.14 -3.73
C ILE A 73 0.47 -3.05 -2.59
N VAL A 74 0.86 -4.28 -2.95
CA VAL A 74 1.37 -5.28 -2.00
C VAL A 74 2.87 -5.42 -2.19
N VAL A 75 3.64 -5.07 -1.17
CA VAL A 75 5.10 -5.19 -1.15
C VAL A 75 5.49 -6.51 -0.50
N MET A 76 5.91 -7.47 -1.32
CA MET A 76 6.39 -8.79 -0.88
C MET A 76 7.88 -8.73 -0.52
N ALA A 77 8.19 -8.01 0.55
CA ALA A 77 9.52 -8.00 1.14
C ALA A 77 9.80 -9.28 1.95
N ARG A 78 11.09 -9.46 2.31
CA ARG A 78 11.54 -10.57 3.17
C ARG A 78 10.99 -10.42 4.59
N SER A 79 10.95 -9.20 5.10
CA SER A 79 10.40 -8.85 6.41
C SER A 79 9.75 -7.46 6.35
N ASN A 80 9.08 -7.08 7.44
CA ASN A 80 8.56 -5.72 7.63
C ASN A 80 9.63 -4.77 8.17
N ASP A 81 10.91 -5.13 8.19
CA ASP A 81 11.98 -4.19 8.53
C ASP A 81 12.08 -3.11 7.45
N ILE A 82 12.30 -1.86 7.86
CA ILE A 82 12.50 -0.75 6.94
C ILE A 82 13.66 -1.04 5.98
N LEU A 83 14.74 -1.70 6.43
CA LEU A 83 15.89 -2.03 5.59
C LEU A 83 15.53 -2.98 4.43
N ASP A 84 14.56 -3.86 4.62
CA ASP A 84 14.08 -4.77 3.58
C ASP A 84 13.08 -4.08 2.62
N LEU A 85 12.42 -3.01 3.08
CA LEU A 85 11.43 -2.25 2.31
C LEU A 85 12.02 -1.10 1.50
N LEU A 86 13.09 -0.46 1.98
CA LEU A 86 13.75 0.66 1.28
C LEU A 86 14.10 0.36 -0.18
N PRO A 87 14.58 -0.85 -0.54
CA PRO A 87 14.91 -1.17 -1.93
C PRO A 87 13.70 -1.22 -2.87
N PHE A 88 12.47 -1.32 -2.33
CA PHE A 88 11.23 -1.27 -3.12
C PHE A 88 10.72 0.16 -3.34
N VAL A 89 11.29 1.18 -2.69
CA VAL A 89 10.82 2.58 -2.82
C VAL A 89 10.76 3.04 -4.29
N PRO A 90 11.75 2.77 -5.15
CA PRO A 90 11.65 3.15 -6.57
C PRO A 90 10.46 2.49 -7.28
N GLU A 91 10.22 1.20 -7.02
CA GLU A 91 9.10 0.45 -7.60
C GLU A 91 7.75 0.95 -7.05
N ILE A 92 7.69 1.30 -5.77
CA ILE A 92 6.49 1.89 -5.14
C ILE A 92 6.16 3.22 -5.82
N LEU A 93 7.14 4.11 -5.99
CA LEU A 93 6.94 5.41 -6.63
C LEU A 93 6.49 5.28 -8.09
N ASP A 94 7.01 4.30 -8.82
CA ASP A 94 6.58 4.00 -10.20
C ASP A 94 5.19 3.35 -10.27
N ALA A 95 4.80 2.61 -9.23
CA ALA A 95 3.51 1.90 -9.15
C ALA A 95 2.34 2.81 -8.75
N ILE A 96 2.52 3.77 -7.83
CA ILE A 96 1.44 4.67 -7.36
C ILE A 96 0.65 5.34 -8.51
N PRO A 97 1.28 5.93 -9.55
CA PRO A 97 0.54 6.55 -10.65
C PRO A 97 -0.14 5.54 -11.58
N LYS A 98 0.31 4.28 -11.59
CA LYS A 98 -0.21 3.19 -12.46
C LYS A 98 -1.25 2.32 -11.76
N ALA A 99 -1.37 2.44 -10.43
CA ALA A 99 -2.26 1.62 -9.63
C ALA A 99 -3.73 1.98 -9.92
N GLU A 100 -4.52 0.97 -10.25
CA GLU A 100 -5.95 1.09 -10.49
C GLU A 100 -6.73 0.27 -9.45
N PRO A 101 -7.93 0.71 -9.07
CA PRO A 101 -8.81 -0.08 -8.23
C PRO A 101 -9.12 -1.46 -8.83
N GLY A 102 -9.38 -2.42 -7.94
CA GLY A 102 -9.90 -3.72 -8.28
C GLY A 102 -8.90 -4.82 -8.61
N ALA A 103 -7.64 -4.49 -8.90
CA ALA A 103 -6.56 -5.46 -8.99
C ALA A 103 -5.32 -4.98 -8.22
N PRO A 104 -4.69 -5.83 -7.39
CA PRO A 104 -3.50 -5.43 -6.65
C PRO A 104 -2.26 -5.44 -7.55
N ILE A 105 -1.42 -4.41 -7.43
CA ILE A 105 -0.04 -4.47 -7.94
C ILE A 105 0.82 -5.17 -6.89
N VAL A 106 1.50 -6.24 -7.28
CA VAL A 106 2.38 -6.99 -6.38
C VAL A 106 3.84 -6.70 -6.72
N LEU A 107 4.55 -6.04 -5.80
CA LEU A 107 5.98 -5.76 -5.90
C LEU A 107 6.74 -6.88 -5.19
N LYS A 108 7.60 -7.59 -5.92
CA LYS A 108 8.42 -8.67 -5.40
C LYS A 108 9.81 -8.57 -6.00
N ARG A 109 10.85 -8.87 -5.21
CA ARG A 109 12.21 -8.94 -5.75
C ARG A 109 12.24 -9.99 -6.85
N GLN A 110 12.61 -9.57 -8.06
CA GLN A 110 13.00 -10.51 -9.10
C GLN A 110 14.36 -11.07 -8.71
N THR A 111 14.43 -12.39 -8.50
CA THR A 111 15.71 -13.08 -8.53
C THR A 111 16.22 -12.96 -9.95
N LEU A 112 17.16 -12.06 -10.21
CA LEU A 112 17.94 -12.09 -11.44
C LEU A 112 18.58 -13.49 -11.51
N LYS A 113 18.19 -14.26 -12.53
CA LYS A 113 18.91 -15.47 -12.92
C LYS A 113 20.24 -15.10 -13.55
#